data_AF-A0A118JRU8-F1
#
_entry.id   AF-A0A118JRU8-F1
#
_cell.length_a   1.000
_cell.length_b   1.000
_cell.length_c   1.000
_cell.angle_alpha   90.00
_cell.angle_beta   90.00
_cell.angle_gamma   90.00
#
_symmetry.space_group_name_H-M   'P 1'
#
loop_
_entity.id
_entity.type
_entity.pdbx_description
1 polymer ?
#
loop_
_entity_poly.entity_id
_entity_poly.type
_entity_poly.pdbx_seq_one_letter_code
_entity_poly.pdbx_strand_id
1 'polypeptide(L)'
;MSENGQREDPLIKPNGVDSDDDDTVCLGESFFINDNYELTTFTFGSHVLQLLCLQSASTDFDLTGQLVWPGARLLNEYLSNNAEILQGCSAIELGSGVGITGILCSKFCRAVMLTDHNDEVLKAWLQYVIFLHKHLNSVPLLFNTVQQLLCLRGKKQCRFILAYVSRSKMMDVMVTNEAIQHGLKIHEVDGTRCVIANLEGVIYEIIL
;
A
#
# COMPACT_ATOMS: atom_id res chain seq x y z
N MET A 1 -59.98 -0.81 -52.91
CA MET A 1 -59.06 -1.92 -52.61
C MET A 1 -57.67 -1.34 -52.73
N SER A 2 -57.18 -0.47 -51.84
CA SER A 2 -57.03 -0.54 -50.37
C SER A 2 -56.04 -1.64 -49.96
N GLU A 3 -54.98 -1.18 -49.32
CA GLU A 3 -53.61 -1.68 -49.25
C GLU A 3 -53.31 -2.77 -48.20
N ASN A 4 -52.03 -3.20 -48.22
CA ASN A 4 -51.21 -3.80 -47.16
C ASN A 4 -51.43 -5.28 -46.88
N GLY A 5 -50.42 -6.13 -46.75
CA GLY A 5 -48.98 -5.97 -46.51
C GLY A 5 -48.53 -7.13 -45.60
N GLN A 6 -47.21 -7.29 -45.41
CA GLN A 6 -46.51 -8.19 -44.44
C GLN A 6 -46.29 -9.63 -44.91
N ARG A 7 -45.24 -10.37 -44.53
CA ARG A 7 -43.93 -10.21 -43.85
C ARG A 7 -43.35 -11.63 -43.95
N GLU A 8 -42.08 -11.81 -44.30
CA GLU A 8 -41.42 -13.12 -44.21
C GLU A 8 -40.80 -13.29 -42.82
N ASP A 9 -41.02 -14.45 -42.21
CA ASP A 9 -40.25 -14.99 -41.08
C ASP A 9 -40.36 -16.54 -41.12
N PRO A 10 -39.51 -17.32 -40.42
CA PRO A 10 -38.45 -18.11 -41.03
C PRO A 10 -38.66 -19.63 -40.85
N LEU A 11 -38.04 -20.43 -41.71
CA LEU A 11 -38.00 -21.88 -41.56
C LEU A 11 -37.02 -22.29 -40.44
N ILE A 12 -37.60 -22.82 -39.37
CA ILE A 12 -36.95 -23.59 -38.32
C ILE A 12 -36.29 -24.85 -38.93
N LYS A 13 -35.02 -25.10 -38.59
CA LYS A 13 -34.42 -26.45 -38.62
C LYS A 13 -33.99 -26.84 -37.19
N PRO A 14 -34.23 -28.09 -36.76
CA PRO A 14 -34.00 -28.52 -35.38
C PRO A 14 -32.58 -29.07 -35.14
N ASN A 15 -32.12 -28.87 -33.91
CA ASN A 15 -31.19 -29.66 -33.09
C ASN A 15 -29.96 -30.30 -33.76
N GLY A 16 -28.82 -29.63 -33.62
CA GLY A 16 -27.52 -30.26 -33.46
C GLY A 16 -26.89 -29.70 -32.19
N VAL A 17 -26.87 -30.50 -31.13
CA VAL A 17 -26.03 -30.26 -29.96
C VAL A 17 -24.64 -30.68 -30.37
N ASP A 18 -23.77 -29.72 -30.69
CA ASP A 18 -22.34 -29.93 -30.62
C ASP A 18 -21.84 -29.11 -29.42
N SER A 19 -21.66 -29.86 -28.34
CA SER A 19 -20.94 -29.47 -27.14
C SER A 19 -19.47 -29.28 -27.49
N ASP A 20 -19.04 -28.03 -27.64
CA ASP A 20 -17.68 -27.66 -27.24
C ASP A 20 -17.82 -27.09 -25.82
N ASP A 21 -17.75 -28.01 -24.85
CA ASP A 21 -17.58 -27.70 -23.43
C ASP A 21 -16.25 -26.93 -23.27
N ASP A 22 -16.31 -25.61 -23.41
CA ASP A 22 -15.37 -24.76 -22.70
C ASP A 22 -15.80 -24.74 -21.23
N ASP A 23 -15.40 -25.80 -20.51
CA ASP A 23 -15.42 -25.92 -19.05
C ASP A 23 -14.46 -24.88 -18.41
N THR A 24 -14.57 -23.61 -18.82
CA THR A 24 -13.96 -22.50 -18.09
C THR A 24 -14.77 -22.33 -16.81
N VAL A 25 -14.30 -22.97 -15.75
CA VAL A 25 -14.76 -22.73 -14.38
C VAL A 25 -14.48 -21.25 -14.06
N CYS A 26 -15.51 -20.42 -14.16
CA CYS A 26 -15.46 -19.03 -13.68
C CYS A 26 -15.35 -19.04 -12.15
N LEU A 27 -14.13 -19.14 -11.64
CA LEU A 27 -13.82 -18.96 -10.23
C LEU A 27 -14.16 -17.50 -9.88
N GLY A 28 -15.15 -17.30 -9.01
CA GLY A 28 -15.48 -15.97 -8.51
C GLY A 28 -14.29 -15.33 -7.80
N GLU A 29 -14.24 -14.00 -7.75
CA GLU A 29 -13.14 -13.23 -7.13
C GLU A 29 -12.78 -13.70 -5.71
N SER A 30 -13.75 -14.24 -4.97
CA SER A 30 -13.57 -14.84 -3.64
C SER A 30 -12.62 -16.04 -3.59
N PHE A 31 -12.35 -16.71 -4.72
CA PHE A 31 -11.44 -17.86 -4.77
C PHE A 31 -9.97 -17.44 -4.66
N PHE A 32 -9.64 -16.19 -4.99
CA PHE A 32 -8.27 -15.67 -4.97
C PHE A 32 -7.95 -14.83 -3.72
N ILE A 33 -8.94 -14.59 -2.86
CA ILE A 33 -8.77 -13.82 -1.61
C ILE A 33 -8.30 -14.76 -0.51
N ASN A 34 -7.09 -14.53 -0.02
CA ASN A 34 -6.60 -15.16 1.21
C ASN A 34 -6.94 -14.28 2.41
N ASP A 35 -7.81 -14.76 3.29
CA ASP A 35 -8.24 -14.12 4.54
C ASP A 35 -7.70 -14.85 5.79
N ASN A 36 -6.71 -15.73 5.63
CA ASN A 36 -6.06 -16.45 6.72
C ASN A 36 -5.06 -15.56 7.49
N TYR A 37 -5.59 -14.51 8.10
CA TYR A 37 -4.83 -13.64 8.97
C TYR A 37 -4.39 -14.37 10.22
N GLU A 38 -3.10 -14.26 10.54
CA GLU A 38 -2.53 -14.82 11.76
C GLU A 38 -2.06 -13.71 12.69
N LEU A 39 -2.31 -13.89 13.99
CA LEU A 39 -1.82 -12.96 15.00
C LEU A 39 -0.31 -13.10 15.10
N THR A 40 0.41 -12.10 14.60
CA THR A 40 1.86 -12.10 14.55
C THR A 40 2.42 -11.10 15.55
N THR A 41 3.45 -11.51 16.28
CA THR A 41 4.15 -10.64 17.23
C THR A 41 5.39 -10.04 16.59
N PHE A 42 5.54 -8.73 16.70
CA PHE A 42 6.68 -7.97 16.21
C PHE A 42 7.33 -7.23 17.38
N THR A 43 8.66 -7.20 17.37
CA THR A 43 9.44 -6.51 18.39
C THR A 43 10.34 -5.49 17.70
N PHE A 44 10.24 -4.23 18.10
CA PHE A 44 11.08 -3.12 17.64
C PHE A 44 11.65 -2.41 18.86
N GLY A 45 12.95 -2.55 19.09
CA GLY A 45 13.58 -2.15 20.36
C GLY A 45 12.86 -2.77 21.57
N SER A 46 12.27 -1.92 22.43
CA SER A 46 11.50 -2.34 23.61
C SER A 46 9.99 -2.51 23.35
N HIS A 47 9.53 -2.26 22.12
CA HIS A 47 8.12 -2.22 21.78
C HIS A 47 7.67 -3.55 21.17
N VAL A 48 6.72 -4.19 21.85
CA VAL A 48 6.05 -5.39 21.34
C VAL A 48 4.71 -4.97 20.75
N LEU A 49 4.48 -5.35 19.49
CA LEU A 49 3.24 -5.13 18.75
C LEU A 49 2.67 -6.47 18.32
N GLN A 50 1.35 -6.59 18.34
CA GLN A 50 0.64 -7.74 17.81
C GLN A 50 -0.39 -7.24 16.80
N LEU A 51 -0.39 -7.84 15.61
CA LEU A 51 -1.35 -7.53 14.57
C LEU A 51 -1.68 -8.77 13.76
N LEU A 52 -2.89 -8.78 13.22
CA LEU A 52 -3.34 -9.77 12.26
C LEU A 52 -2.75 -9.42 10.90
N CYS A 53 -1.94 -10.32 10.33
CA CYS A 53 -1.41 -10.20 8.97
C CYS A 53 -1.30 -11.57 8.31
N LEU A 54 -1.27 -11.59 6.98
CA LEU A 54 -0.91 -12.81 6.24
C LEU A 54 0.58 -13.13 6.47
N GLN A 55 0.94 -14.41 6.33
CA GLN A 55 2.34 -14.86 6.42
C GLN A 55 3.02 -14.95 5.06
N SER A 56 2.26 -14.98 3.97
CA SER A 56 2.76 -15.12 2.61
C SER A 56 1.90 -14.33 1.63
N ALA A 57 2.54 -13.86 0.55
CA ALA A 57 1.82 -13.18 -0.53
C ALA A 57 0.96 -14.19 -1.29
N SER A 58 -0.28 -13.80 -1.60
CA SER A 58 -0.98 -14.39 -2.74
C SER A 58 -0.28 -13.94 -4.03
N THR A 59 -0.43 -14.70 -5.10
CA THR A 59 0.11 -14.35 -6.43
C THR A 59 -0.53 -13.11 -7.05
N ASP A 60 -1.56 -12.55 -6.41
CA ASP A 60 -2.26 -11.34 -6.86
C ASP A 60 -1.58 -10.06 -6.37
N PHE A 61 -1.21 -9.20 -7.31
CA PHE A 61 -0.51 -7.94 -7.05
C PHE A 61 -1.32 -6.95 -6.19
N ASP A 62 -2.66 -7.06 -6.22
CA ASP A 62 -3.57 -6.15 -5.52
C ASP A 62 -3.80 -6.53 -4.04
N LEU A 63 -3.39 -7.72 -3.59
CA LEU A 63 -3.59 -8.21 -2.21
C LEU A 63 -2.35 -8.05 -1.29
N THR A 64 -1.35 -7.30 -1.75
CA THR A 64 -0.07 -7.11 -1.06
C THR A 64 -0.16 -6.34 0.27
N GLY A 65 -1.21 -5.54 0.48
CA GLY A 65 -1.38 -4.72 1.68
C GLY A 65 -1.64 -5.52 2.97
N GLN A 66 -1.93 -6.82 2.86
CA GLN A 66 -2.23 -7.70 4.01
C GLN A 66 -0.97 -8.26 4.69
N LEU A 67 0.21 -7.97 4.14
CA LEU A 67 1.52 -8.38 4.64
C LEU A 67 2.26 -7.25 5.34
N VAL A 68 3.17 -7.62 6.23
CA VAL A 68 4.22 -6.70 6.69
C VAL A 68 5.44 -6.80 5.79
N TRP A 69 5.62 -5.80 4.95
CA TRP A 69 6.74 -5.72 4.01
C TRP A 69 8.09 -5.42 4.70
N PRO A 70 9.22 -5.85 4.11
CA PRO A 70 10.56 -5.53 4.61
C PRO A 70 10.80 -4.03 4.86
N GLY A 71 10.27 -3.16 4.01
CA GLY A 71 10.36 -1.70 4.19
C GLY A 71 9.67 -1.21 5.47
N ALA A 72 8.51 -1.76 5.83
CA ALA A 72 7.83 -1.44 7.08
C ALA A 72 8.62 -1.92 8.29
N ARG A 73 9.27 -3.10 8.22
CA ARG A 73 10.17 -3.58 9.29
C ARG A 73 11.37 -2.66 9.46
N LEU A 74 12.01 -2.28 8.36
CA LEU A 74 13.14 -1.34 8.34
C LEU A 74 12.75 0.00 8.98
N LEU A 75 11.58 0.54 8.58
CA LEU A 75 11.07 1.80 9.11
C LEU A 75 10.81 1.73 10.61
N ASN A 76 10.17 0.65 11.08
CA ASN A 76 9.86 0.49 12.50
C ASN A 76 11.11 0.31 13.36
N GLU A 77 12.12 -0.40 12.86
CA GLU A 77 13.40 -0.50 13.55
C GLU A 77 14.04 0.89 13.69
N TYR A 78 14.09 1.65 12.60
CA TYR A 78 14.60 3.03 12.62
C TYR A 78 13.82 3.92 13.59
N LEU A 79 12.48 3.94 13.50
CA LEU A 79 11.64 4.80 14.33
C LEU A 79 11.68 4.42 15.81
N SER A 80 11.77 3.13 16.14
CA SER A 80 11.89 2.68 17.53
C SER A 80 13.19 3.13 18.20
N ASN A 81 14.27 3.21 17.41
CA ASN A 81 15.58 3.66 17.87
C ASN A 81 15.74 5.19 17.85
N ASN A 82 14.81 5.92 17.22
CA ASN A 82 14.82 7.38 17.08
C ASN A 82 13.47 7.98 17.48
N ALA A 83 12.83 7.43 18.52
CA ALA A 83 11.45 7.76 18.90
C ALA A 83 11.24 9.25 19.26
N GLU A 84 12.30 9.96 19.62
CA GLU A 84 12.30 11.39 19.90
C GLU A 84 11.82 12.23 18.71
N ILE A 85 12.01 11.77 17.47
CA ILE A 85 11.54 12.49 16.27
C ILE A 85 10.01 12.46 16.14
N LEU A 86 9.35 11.50 16.80
CA LEU A 86 7.91 11.29 16.78
C LEU A 86 7.19 11.98 17.94
N GLN A 87 7.92 12.37 18.99
CA GLN A 87 7.33 12.80 20.25
C GLN A 87 6.54 14.10 20.10
N GLY A 88 5.22 14.03 20.36
CA GLY A 88 4.31 15.17 20.25
C GLY A 88 3.94 15.57 18.82
N CYS A 89 4.50 14.92 17.81
CA CYS A 89 4.17 15.12 16.40
C CYS A 89 2.79 14.54 16.05
N SER A 90 2.22 14.99 14.93
CA SER A 90 1.09 14.31 14.29
C SER A 90 1.59 13.65 13.01
N ALA A 91 1.32 12.36 12.83
CA ALA A 91 1.82 11.56 11.72
C ALA A 91 0.69 11.14 10.76
N ILE A 92 1.04 10.98 9.48
CA ILE A 92 0.20 10.35 8.46
C ILE A 92 1.05 9.26 7.78
N GLU A 93 0.52 8.05 7.70
CA GLU A 93 1.15 6.93 6.99
C GLU A 93 0.43 6.73 5.64
N LEU A 94 1.21 6.76 4.56
CA LEU A 94 0.73 6.55 3.19
C LEU A 94 1.07 5.12 2.75
N GLY A 95 0.07 4.33 2.38
CA GLY A 95 0.25 2.91 2.05
C GLY A 95 0.57 2.07 3.27
N SER A 96 -0.25 2.19 4.33
CA SER A 96 0.04 1.61 5.64
C SER A 96 -0.09 0.09 5.71
N GLY A 97 -0.67 -0.58 4.71
CA GLY A 97 -0.88 -2.03 4.71
C GLY A 97 -1.59 -2.49 5.98
N VAL A 98 -1.09 -3.46 6.72
CA VAL A 98 -1.71 -3.86 8.01
C VAL A 98 -1.55 -2.83 9.15
N GLY A 99 -0.91 -1.68 8.92
CA GLY A 99 -0.87 -0.54 9.84
C GLY A 99 0.24 -0.61 10.90
N ILE A 100 1.18 -1.54 10.78
CA ILE A 100 2.21 -1.79 11.80
C ILE A 100 3.02 -0.54 12.17
N THR A 101 3.39 0.30 11.18
CA THR A 101 4.17 1.51 11.44
C THR A 101 3.37 2.56 12.17
N GLY A 102 2.17 2.84 11.71
CA GLY A 102 1.29 3.79 12.37
C GLY A 102 0.91 3.37 13.78
N ILE A 103 0.72 2.08 14.04
CA ILE A 103 0.53 1.54 15.38
C ILE A 103 1.76 1.80 16.26
N LEU A 104 2.99 1.58 15.75
CA LEU A 104 4.20 1.96 16.49
C LEU A 104 4.23 3.46 16.78
N CYS A 105 4.02 4.28 15.76
CA CYS A 105 4.00 5.75 15.86
C CYS A 105 2.99 6.25 16.89
N SER A 106 1.84 5.58 17.05
CA SER A 106 0.80 5.97 18.00
C SER A 106 1.26 5.97 19.46
N LYS A 107 2.36 5.26 19.78
CA LYS A 107 2.97 5.26 21.12
C LYS A 107 3.69 6.58 21.45
N PHE A 108 4.05 7.38 20.44
CA PHE A 108 4.88 8.57 20.59
C PHE A 108 4.21 9.84 20.07
N CYS A 109 3.45 9.72 18.97
CA CYS A 109 2.76 10.81 18.32
C CYS A 109 1.48 11.20 19.08
N ARG A 110 1.12 12.49 19.00
CA ARG A 110 -0.15 13.03 19.51
C ARG A 110 -1.36 12.48 18.73
N ALA A 111 -1.19 12.28 17.43
CA ALA A 111 -2.23 11.74 16.54
C ALA A 111 -1.56 11.04 15.36
N VAL A 112 -2.16 9.95 14.89
CA VAL A 112 -1.71 9.19 13.71
C VAL A 112 -2.90 8.94 12.80
N MET A 113 -2.70 9.15 11.50
CA MET A 113 -3.67 8.82 10.45
C MET A 113 -3.08 7.74 9.55
N LEU A 114 -3.82 6.65 9.32
CA LEU A 114 -3.41 5.54 8.45
C LEU A 114 -4.19 5.64 7.14
N THR A 115 -3.51 5.44 6.02
CA THR A 115 -4.13 5.48 4.69
C THR A 115 -3.61 4.34 3.83
N ASP A 116 -4.49 3.64 3.13
CA ASP A 116 -4.15 2.57 2.18
C ASP A 116 -5.21 2.53 1.06
N HIS A 117 -4.95 1.74 0.02
CA HIS A 117 -5.85 1.59 -1.12
C HIS A 117 -6.72 0.33 -1.03
N ASN A 118 -6.27 -0.72 -0.32
CA ASN A 118 -6.86 -2.04 -0.41
C ASN A 118 -8.11 -2.17 0.49
N ASP A 119 -9.27 -2.45 -0.10
CA ASP A 119 -10.55 -2.56 0.63
C ASP A 119 -10.56 -3.73 1.64
N GLU A 120 -9.80 -4.82 1.43
CA GLU A 120 -9.63 -5.91 2.41
C GLU A 120 -8.75 -5.50 3.60
N VAL A 121 -7.72 -4.69 3.37
CA VAL A 121 -6.93 -4.08 4.43
C VAL A 121 -7.81 -3.16 5.30
N LEU A 122 -8.67 -2.38 4.66
CA LEU A 122 -9.64 -1.51 5.34
C LEU A 122 -10.67 -2.32 6.16
N LYS A 123 -11.04 -3.53 5.71
CA LYS A 123 -11.86 -4.48 6.50
C LYS A 123 -11.10 -5.07 7.68
N ALA A 124 -9.82 -5.39 7.54
CA ALA A 124 -8.99 -5.87 8.66
C ALA A 124 -8.79 -4.78 9.74
N TRP A 125 -8.73 -3.50 9.35
CA TRP A 125 -8.59 -2.37 10.27
C TRP A 125 -9.87 -2.00 11.04
N LEU A 126 -11.04 -2.53 10.66
CA LEU A 126 -12.33 -2.18 11.27
C LEU A 126 -12.46 -2.56 12.76
N GLN A 127 -11.45 -3.21 13.35
CA GLN A 127 -11.33 -3.39 14.80
C GLN A 127 -10.57 -2.26 15.54
N TYR A 128 -9.86 -1.33 14.86
CA TYR A 128 -8.82 -0.49 15.51
C TYR A 128 -8.64 0.99 15.05
N VAL A 129 -9.70 1.76 14.72
CA VAL A 129 -9.76 3.26 14.71
C VAL A 129 -9.61 4.01 13.34
N ILE A 130 -10.58 4.93 13.14
CA ILE A 130 -10.74 6.15 12.28
C ILE A 130 -10.16 6.17 10.85
N PHE A 131 -11.07 6.32 9.89
CA PHE A 131 -10.95 6.14 8.44
C PHE A 131 -10.89 7.48 7.67
N LEU A 132 -10.03 7.64 6.65
CA LEU A 132 -10.19 8.65 5.58
C LEU A 132 -9.64 8.18 4.20
N HIS A 133 -10.16 8.82 3.15
CA HIS A 133 -10.37 8.43 1.74
C HIS A 133 -9.17 8.10 0.80
N LYS A 134 -9.56 7.46 -0.33
CA LYS A 134 -8.82 6.82 -1.46
C LYS A 134 -7.95 7.72 -2.37
N HIS A 135 -7.03 7.02 -3.09
CA HIS A 135 -6.14 7.35 -4.25
C HIS A 135 -4.64 7.44 -3.87
N LEU A 136 -3.62 6.90 -4.59
CA LEU A 136 -3.41 6.31 -5.93
C LEU A 136 -2.07 5.51 -5.92
N ASN A 137 -1.86 4.62 -6.91
CA ASN A 137 -0.56 4.00 -7.21
C ASN A 137 0.35 4.89 -8.09
N SER A 138 1.66 4.60 -8.02
CA SER A 138 2.82 5.14 -8.76
C SER A 138 3.54 6.34 -8.13
N VAL A 139 4.85 6.15 -7.96
CA VAL A 139 5.84 7.05 -7.32
C VAL A 139 5.61 8.56 -7.55
N PRO A 140 5.26 9.06 -8.76
CA PRO A 140 5.01 10.48 -8.97
C PRO A 140 3.86 11.03 -8.11
N LEU A 141 2.80 10.25 -7.91
CA LEU A 141 1.63 10.67 -7.13
C LEU A 141 1.89 10.65 -5.62
N LEU A 142 2.74 9.74 -5.16
CA LEU A 142 3.27 9.77 -3.80
C LEU A 142 4.01 11.08 -3.57
N PHE A 143 4.98 11.40 -4.42
CA PHE A 143 5.78 12.63 -4.27
C PHE A 143 4.95 13.91 -4.42
N ASN A 144 3.93 13.92 -5.28
CA ASN A 144 2.96 15.01 -5.36
C ASN A 144 2.18 15.18 -4.03
N THR A 145 1.69 14.09 -3.46
CA THR A 145 0.98 14.10 -2.16
C THR A 145 1.90 14.62 -1.05
N VAL A 146 3.15 14.15 -1.02
CA VAL A 146 4.17 14.60 -0.07
C VAL A 146 4.43 16.10 -0.22
N GLN A 147 4.65 16.58 -1.44
CA GLN A 147 4.87 18.01 -1.71
C GLN A 147 3.69 18.86 -1.24
N GLN A 148 2.44 18.44 -1.50
CA GLN A 148 1.25 19.15 -1.04
C GLN A 148 1.17 19.20 0.48
N LEU A 149 1.37 18.07 1.17
CA LEU A 149 1.34 17.99 2.64
C LEU A 149 2.43 18.84 3.29
N LEU A 150 3.66 18.78 2.76
CA LEU A 150 4.78 19.58 3.24
C LEU A 150 4.54 21.09 3.02
N CYS A 151 3.98 21.49 1.87
CA CYS A 151 3.67 22.89 1.57
C CYS A 151 2.59 23.46 2.51
N LEU A 152 1.53 22.70 2.79
CA LEU A 152 0.41 23.13 3.63
C LEU A 152 0.81 23.46 5.07
N ARG A 153 1.81 22.77 5.62
CA ARG A 153 2.24 22.93 7.03
C ARG A 153 3.42 23.90 7.21
N GLY A 154 3.96 24.44 6.12
CA GLY A 154 5.10 25.36 6.12
C GLY A 154 6.45 24.65 6.27
N LYS A 155 7.45 25.15 5.53
CA LYS A 155 8.78 24.54 5.27
C LYS A 155 9.62 24.08 6.48
N LYS A 156 9.22 24.38 7.72
CA LYS A 156 10.03 24.11 8.94
C LYS A 156 9.38 23.13 9.93
N GLN A 157 8.17 22.64 9.67
CA GLN A 157 7.40 21.87 10.67
C GLN A 157 7.02 20.45 10.23
N CYS A 158 7.37 20.04 9.01
CA CYS A 158 6.97 18.74 8.47
C CYS A 158 8.17 18.04 7.83
N ARG A 159 8.35 16.77 8.17
CA ARG A 159 9.38 15.88 7.64
C ARG A 159 8.68 14.68 7.02
N PHE A 160 9.19 14.19 5.90
CA PHE A 160 8.72 12.96 5.30
C PHE A 160 9.82 11.91 5.40
N ILE A 161 9.50 10.77 6.00
CA ILE A 161 10.45 9.66 6.20
C ILE A 161 9.99 8.50 5.33
N LEU A 162 10.87 8.03 4.45
CA LEU A 162 10.60 6.96 3.51
C LEU A 162 11.56 5.80 3.73
N ALA A 163 11.04 4.63 4.10
CA ALA A 163 11.80 3.40 3.97
C ALA A 163 11.68 2.86 2.55
N TYR A 164 12.80 2.80 1.85
CA TYR A 164 12.86 2.32 0.49
C TYR A 164 13.66 1.01 0.43
N VAL A 165 13.13 0.03 -0.28
CA VAL A 165 13.81 -1.24 -0.57
C VAL A 165 14.02 -1.33 -2.07
N SER A 166 15.29 -1.33 -2.49
CA SER A 166 15.69 -1.39 -3.89
C SER A 166 15.17 -2.66 -4.55
N ARG A 167 14.54 -2.47 -5.72
CA ARG A 167 14.06 -3.56 -6.58
C ARG A 167 14.79 -3.61 -7.92
N SER A 168 15.31 -2.48 -8.37
CA SER A 168 16.17 -2.38 -9.55
C SER A 168 16.87 -1.02 -9.56
N LYS A 169 18.03 -0.94 -10.24
CA LYS A 169 18.77 0.32 -10.43
C LYS A 169 17.91 1.42 -11.07
N MET A 170 16.97 1.04 -11.94
CA MET A 170 16.07 2.00 -12.60
C MET A 170 15.10 2.61 -11.59
N MET A 171 14.57 1.81 -10.66
CA MET A 171 13.68 2.30 -9.60
C MET A 171 14.41 3.21 -8.63
N ASP A 172 15.66 2.88 -8.28
CA ASP A 172 16.47 3.69 -7.35
C ASP A 172 16.65 5.11 -7.89
N VAL A 173 17.02 5.21 -9.18
CA VAL A 173 17.17 6.49 -9.88
C VAL A 173 15.83 7.22 -10.00
N MET A 174 14.72 6.50 -10.24
CA MET A 174 13.39 7.09 -10.37
C MET A 174 12.92 7.74 -9.06
N VAL A 175 13.12 7.09 -7.91
CA VAL A 175 12.73 7.63 -6.59
C VAL A 175 13.46 8.94 -6.30
N THR A 176 14.78 8.98 -6.52
CA THR A 176 15.56 10.20 -6.28
C THR A 176 15.21 11.30 -7.29
N ASN A 177 15.04 10.95 -8.55
CA ASN A 177 14.72 11.92 -9.59
C ASN A 177 13.35 12.54 -9.38
N GLU A 178 12.34 11.76 -8.96
CA GLU A 178 11.03 12.35 -8.71
C GLU A 178 11.01 13.28 -7.52
N ALA A 179 11.70 12.93 -6.43
CA ALA A 179 11.86 13.86 -5.32
C ALA A 179 12.42 15.21 -5.81
N ILE A 180 13.48 15.18 -6.63
CA ILE A 180 14.13 16.38 -7.17
C ILE A 180 13.21 17.15 -8.12
N GLN A 181 12.48 16.46 -9.00
CA GLN A 181 11.52 17.10 -9.93
C GLN A 181 10.42 17.85 -9.19
N HIS A 182 10.02 17.35 -8.02
CA HIS A 182 9.06 18.00 -7.13
C HIS A 182 9.68 19.09 -6.23
N GLY A 183 10.97 19.41 -6.42
CA GLY A 183 11.69 20.42 -5.64
C GLY A 183 12.00 19.99 -4.20
N LEU A 184 11.95 18.69 -3.94
CA LEU A 184 12.23 18.11 -2.62
C LEU A 184 13.71 17.76 -2.51
N LYS A 185 14.26 17.94 -1.31
CA LYS A 185 15.58 17.44 -0.95
C LYS A 185 15.41 16.08 -0.33
N ILE A 186 16.06 15.09 -0.92
CA ILE A 186 16.09 13.71 -0.45
C ILE A 186 17.48 13.40 0.09
N HIS A 187 17.53 12.91 1.33
CA HIS A 187 18.77 12.59 2.02
C HIS A 187 18.70 11.17 2.59
N GLU A 188 19.73 10.37 2.33
CA GLU A 188 19.89 9.10 3.05
C GLU A 188 20.23 9.41 4.50
N VAL A 189 19.55 8.73 5.42
CA VAL A 189 19.88 8.82 6.83
C VAL A 189 21.09 7.93 7.09
N ASP A 190 22.16 8.52 7.61
CA ASP A 190 23.42 7.84 7.87
C ASP A 190 23.23 6.55 8.70
N GLY A 191 23.89 5.48 8.28
CA GLY A 191 23.85 4.19 8.98
C GLY A 191 22.57 3.37 8.77
N THR A 192 21.59 3.84 7.99
CA THR A 192 20.33 3.10 7.76
C THR A 192 20.37 2.15 6.56
N ARG A 193 21.37 2.29 5.68
CA ARG A 193 21.55 1.41 4.52
C ARG A 193 21.95 0.00 4.98
N CYS A 194 21.15 -1.00 4.63
CA CYS A 194 21.36 -2.38 5.05
C CYS A 194 20.86 -3.40 4.01
N VAL A 195 21.32 -4.64 4.12
CA VAL A 195 20.81 -5.76 3.32
C VAL A 195 19.61 -6.38 4.03
N ILE A 196 18.48 -6.46 3.35
CA ILE A 196 17.26 -7.11 3.84
C ILE A 196 16.93 -8.28 2.91
N ALA A 197 17.11 -9.50 3.43
CA ALA A 197 17.15 -10.73 2.64
C ALA A 197 18.21 -10.65 1.52
N ASN A 198 17.78 -10.43 0.28
CA ASN A 198 18.64 -10.30 -0.90
C ASN A 198 18.54 -8.92 -1.58
N LEU A 199 17.85 -7.96 -0.94
CA LEU A 199 17.65 -6.61 -1.44
C LEU A 199 18.35 -5.61 -0.52
N GLU A 200 18.54 -4.40 -1.02
CA GLU A 200 19.10 -3.30 -0.26
C GLU A 200 17.98 -2.39 0.24
N GLY A 201 17.98 -2.08 1.54
CA GLY A 201 17.05 -1.15 2.17
C GLY A 201 17.77 0.09 2.67
N VAL A 202 17.09 1.23 2.67
CA VAL A 202 17.59 2.52 3.16
C VAL A 202 16.44 3.39 3.68
N ILE A 203 16.73 4.24 4.67
CA ILE A 203 15.80 5.29 5.10
C ILE A 203 16.19 6.61 4.44
N TYR A 204 15.22 7.25 3.82
CA TYR A 204 15.33 8.60 3.31
C TYR A 204 14.58 9.59 4.20
N GLU A 205 15.21 10.71 4.52
CA GLU A 205 14.56 11.92 5.00
C GLU A 205 14.32 12.87 3.82
N ILE A 206 13.09 13.34 3.68
CA ILE A 206 12.65 14.17 2.57
C ILE A 206 12.02 15.46 3.10
N ILE A 207 12.51 16.60 2.61
CA ILE A 207 12.14 17.95 3.05
C ILE A 207 11.97 18.89 1.84
N LEU A 208 11.36 20.06 2.08
CA LEU A 208 11.25 21.17 1.12
C LEU A 208 12.51 22.06 1.05
#